data_AF-A0A6L8BHW0-F1
#
_entry.id   AF-A0A6L8BHW0-F1
#
_cell.length_a   1.000
_cell.length_b   1.000
_cell.length_c   1.000
_cell.angle_alpha   90.00
_cell.angle_beta   90.00
_cell.angle_gamma   90.00
#
_symmetry.space_group_name_H-M   'P 1'
#
loop_
_entity.id
_entity.type
_entity.pdbx_description
1 polymer ?
#
loop_
_entity_poly.entity_id
_entity_poly.type
_entity_poly.pdbx_seq_one_letter_code
_entity_poly.pdbx_strand_id
1 'polypeptide(L)'
;MPQQFATLEAYSSVTGQDRNSVLVDYGIFRSVPQLDARNANALQRIYRAEDFDFRLTEGSAAVDRGVRIPNVTDDFSGDAPDLGALKHGAELPHYGPRPL
;
A
#
# COMPACT_ATOMS: atom_id res chain seq x y z
N MET A 1 26.85 16.42 -5.38
CA MET A 1 26.03 15.99 -4.23
C MET A 1 24.62 15.73 -4.73
N PRO A 2 23.94 14.65 -4.33
CA PRO A 2 22.52 14.46 -4.66
C PRO A 2 21.68 15.56 -4.00
N GLN A 3 20.71 16.12 -4.73
CA GLN A 3 19.76 17.10 -4.21
C GLN A 3 18.76 16.39 -3.28
N GLN A 4 18.51 16.97 -2.10
CA GLN A 4 17.56 16.45 -1.12
C GLN A 4 16.32 17.33 -1.05
N PHE A 5 15.17 16.72 -0.76
CA PHE A 5 13.88 17.40 -0.62
C PHE A 5 13.24 16.99 0.69
N ALA A 6 12.61 17.95 1.39
CA ALA A 6 12.00 17.71 2.69
C ALA A 6 10.64 17.02 2.60
N THR A 7 9.93 17.17 1.47
CA THR A 7 8.60 16.60 1.26
C THR A 7 8.50 16.00 -0.13
N LEU A 8 7.58 15.04 -0.29
CA LEU A 8 7.22 14.47 -1.59
C LEU A 8 6.75 15.57 -2.55
N GLU A 9 5.97 16.53 -2.08
CA GLU A 9 5.48 17.64 -2.91
C GLU A 9 6.61 18.55 -3.44
N ALA A 10 7.59 18.87 -2.60
CA ALA A 10 8.76 19.64 -3.03
C ALA A 10 9.58 18.85 -4.06
N TYR A 11 9.74 17.55 -3.86
CA TYR A 11 10.40 16.67 -4.83
C TYR A 11 9.64 16.64 -6.18
N SER A 12 8.34 16.42 -6.15
CA SER A 12 7.52 16.30 -7.36
C SER A 12 7.43 17.60 -8.14
N SER A 13 7.34 18.75 -7.46
CA SER A 13 7.30 20.06 -8.11
C SER A 13 8.60 20.43 -8.82
N VAL A 14 9.75 20.09 -8.24
CA VAL A 14 11.07 20.42 -8.83
C VAL A 14 11.46 19.43 -9.93
N THR A 15 11.17 18.14 -9.75
CA THR A 15 11.65 17.09 -10.67
C THR A 15 10.63 16.70 -11.73
N GLY A 16 9.35 16.97 -11.51
CA GLY A 16 8.24 16.46 -12.32
C GLY A 16 7.96 14.96 -12.14
N GLN A 17 8.70 14.28 -11.26
CA GLN A 17 8.53 12.86 -10.92
C GLN A 17 7.51 12.68 -9.78
N ASP A 18 7.02 11.45 -9.59
CA ASP A 18 6.11 11.10 -8.47
C ASP A 18 4.85 11.97 -8.34
N ARG A 19 4.38 12.58 -9.44
CA ARG A 19 3.23 13.51 -9.43
C ARG A 19 1.91 12.85 -9.03
N ASN A 20 1.84 11.52 -9.08
CA ASN A 20 0.66 10.73 -8.68
C ASN A 20 0.91 9.93 -7.39
N SER A 21 2.06 10.12 -6.76
CA SER A 21 2.43 9.37 -5.55
C SER A 21 1.67 9.92 -4.35
N VAL A 22 1.20 9.01 -3.49
CA VAL A 22 0.53 9.34 -2.23
C VAL A 22 1.43 8.87 -1.10
N LEU A 23 1.80 9.80 -0.21
CA LEU A 23 2.55 9.47 0.99
C LEU A 23 1.61 8.82 2.01
N VAL A 24 1.99 7.65 2.50
CA VAL A 24 1.23 6.85 3.48
C VAL A 24 2.15 6.33 4.58
N ASP A 25 1.57 5.93 5.71
CA ASP A 25 2.26 5.22 6.80
C ASP A 25 1.55 3.91 7.14
N TYR A 26 2.01 3.20 8.16
CA TYR A 26 1.45 1.89 8.55
C TYR A 26 0.02 1.99 9.12
N GLY A 27 -0.46 3.17 9.51
CA GLY A 27 -1.81 3.40 9.99
C GLY A 27 -2.89 3.24 8.92
N ILE A 28 -2.51 3.08 7.65
CA ILE A 28 -3.46 2.74 6.58
C ILE A 28 -4.00 1.33 6.68
N PHE A 29 -3.32 0.44 7.42
CA PHE A 29 -3.69 -0.97 7.53
C PHE A 29 -4.41 -1.25 8.84
N ARG A 30 -5.33 -2.23 8.84
CA ARG A 30 -6.13 -2.58 10.02
C ARG A 30 -5.29 -3.08 11.18
N SER A 31 -4.26 -3.91 10.93
CA SER A 31 -3.38 -4.43 11.98
C SER A 31 -2.05 -4.87 11.40
N VAL A 32 -1.13 -3.92 11.24
CA VAL A 32 0.25 -4.19 10.80
C VAL A 32 1.19 -3.31 11.63
N PRO A 33 2.00 -3.88 12.54
CA PRO A 33 3.04 -3.11 13.20
C PRO A 33 4.13 -2.76 12.18
N GLN A 34 4.73 -1.58 12.34
CA GLN A 34 5.91 -1.22 11.56
C GLN A 34 7.03 -2.21 11.85
N LEU A 35 7.46 -2.95 10.83
CA LEU A 35 8.57 -3.88 10.95
C LEU A 35 9.87 -3.09 10.81
N ASP A 36 10.65 -3.02 11.90
CA ASP A 36 11.94 -2.33 11.89
C ASP A 36 13.09 -3.31 11.60
N ALA A 37 13.63 -3.22 10.38
CA ALA A 37 14.79 -3.97 9.95
C ALA A 37 16.13 -3.44 10.54
N ARG A 38 16.11 -2.36 11.33
CA ARG A 38 17.31 -1.84 12.00
C ARG A 38 17.67 -2.64 13.25
N ASN A 39 16.73 -3.41 13.79
CA ASN A 39 17.02 -4.33 14.88
C ASN A 39 17.60 -5.62 14.32
N ALA A 40 18.93 -5.73 14.35
CA ALA A 40 19.65 -6.92 13.87
C ALA A 40 19.16 -8.24 14.50
N ASN A 41 18.66 -8.19 15.74
CA ASN A 41 18.13 -9.37 16.44
C ASN A 41 16.74 -9.80 15.93
N ALA A 42 16.02 -8.92 15.24
CA ALA A 42 14.71 -9.20 14.66
C ALA A 42 14.78 -9.61 13.17
N LEU A 43 15.95 -9.53 12.53
CA LEU A 43 16.12 -9.81 11.09
C LEU A 43 15.80 -11.25 10.71
N GLN A 44 15.97 -12.21 11.64
CA GLN A 44 15.65 -13.62 11.42
C GLN A 44 14.24 -13.99 11.90
N ARG A 45 13.41 -13.01 12.27
CA ARG A 45 12.06 -13.27 12.74
C ARG A 45 11.19 -13.73 11.58
N ILE A 46 10.73 -14.96 11.65
CA ILE A 46 9.70 -15.47 10.74
C ILE A 46 8.35 -14.94 11.23
N TYR A 47 7.57 -14.41 10.29
CA TYR A 47 6.25 -13.85 10.52
C TYR A 47 5.19 -14.77 9.93
N ARG A 48 4.12 -15.01 10.69
CA ARG A 48 2.96 -15.73 10.18
C ARG A 48 2.03 -14.73 9.53
N ALA A 49 1.51 -15.05 8.35
CA ALA A 49 0.64 -14.12 7.62
C ALA A 49 -0.64 -13.82 8.39
N GLU A 50 -1.14 -14.82 9.13
CA GLU A 50 -2.36 -14.77 9.95
C GLU A 50 -2.27 -13.78 11.11
N ASP A 51 -1.06 -13.38 11.52
CA ASP A 51 -0.83 -12.44 12.62
C ASP A 51 -1.05 -10.98 12.16
N PHE A 52 -1.31 -10.73 10.88
CA PHE A 52 -1.42 -9.40 10.28
C PHE A 52 -2.70 -9.23 9.47
N ASP A 53 -3.22 -8.01 9.46
CA ASP A 53 -4.34 -7.59 8.63
C ASP A 53 -3.94 -6.39 7.76
N PHE A 54 -3.53 -6.71 6.53
CA PHE A 54 -3.09 -5.74 5.51
C PHE A 54 -4.27 -5.08 4.77
N ARG A 55 -5.52 -5.32 5.16
CA ARG A 55 -6.65 -4.58 4.56
C ARG A 55 -6.57 -3.12 4.97
N LEU A 56 -7.04 -2.24 4.08
CA LEU A 56 -7.11 -0.82 4.36
C LEU A 56 -8.12 -0.52 5.49
N THR A 57 -7.82 0.50 6.28
CA THR A 57 -8.76 1.13 7.20
C THR A 57 -9.74 2.03 6.44
N GLU A 58 -10.91 2.26 7.02
CA GLU A 58 -11.85 3.26 6.49
C GLU A 58 -11.20 4.65 6.53
N GLY A 59 -11.33 5.41 5.45
CA GLY A 59 -10.72 6.74 5.31
C GLY A 59 -9.20 6.73 5.09
N SER A 60 -8.59 5.57 4.88
CA SER A 60 -7.18 5.46 4.50
C SER A 60 -6.86 6.31 3.26
N ALA A 61 -5.70 6.98 3.27
CA ALA A 61 -5.21 7.77 2.16
C ALA A 61 -4.95 6.94 0.87
N ALA A 62 -5.01 5.61 0.95
CA ALA A 62 -4.89 4.72 -0.20
C ALA A 62 -6.24 4.41 -0.88
N VAL A 63 -7.38 4.72 -0.26
CA VAL A 63 -8.72 4.40 -0.79
C VAL A 63 -9.10 5.39 -1.90
N ASP A 64 -9.58 4.88 -3.04
CA ASP A 64 -10.03 5.70 -4.19
C ASP A 64 -8.96 6.66 -4.74
N ARG A 65 -7.68 6.27 -4.71
CA ARG A 65 -6.55 7.14 -5.15
C ARG A 65 -5.73 6.63 -6.32
N GLY A 66 -6.07 5.47 -6.86
CA GLY A 66 -5.41 4.86 -8.00
C GLY A 66 -5.87 5.43 -9.34
N VAL A 67 -5.17 5.04 -10.39
CA VAL A 67 -5.59 5.26 -11.77
C VAL A 67 -6.12 3.95 -12.32
N ARG A 68 -7.24 4.00 -13.04
CA ARG A 68 -7.78 2.81 -13.72
C ARG A 68 -6.78 2.31 -14.77
N ILE A 69 -6.32 1.08 -14.56
CA ILE A 69 -5.53 0.31 -15.53
C ILE A 69 -6.48 -0.72 -16.19
N PRO A 70 -6.75 -0.60 -17.50
CA PRO A 70 -7.62 -1.53 -18.22
C PRO A 70 -7.16 -2.98 -18.05
N ASN A 71 -8.11 -3.89 -17.85
CA ASN A 71 -7.94 -5.32 -17.61
C ASN A 71 -7.20 -5.70 -16.31
N VAL A 72 -6.80 -4.73 -15.48
CA VAL A 72 -6.07 -4.98 -14.23
C VAL A 72 -6.88 -4.56 -13.02
N THR A 73 -7.49 -3.37 -13.09
CA THR A 73 -8.23 -2.78 -11.96
C THR A 73 -9.71 -2.64 -12.25
N ASP A 74 -10.22 -3.22 -13.35
CA ASP A 74 -11.56 -2.95 -13.86
C ASP A 74 -12.72 -3.26 -12.90
N ASP A 75 -12.49 -4.16 -11.96
CA ASP A 75 -13.40 -4.58 -10.90
C ASP A 75 -13.21 -3.74 -9.62
N PHE A 76 -12.71 -2.51 -9.71
CA PHE A 76 -12.68 -1.61 -8.56
C PHE A 76 -14.09 -1.13 -8.20
N SER A 77 -14.28 -0.82 -6.93
CA SER A 77 -15.48 -0.16 -6.39
C SER A 77 -15.13 1.25 -5.94
N GLY A 78 -16.12 2.15 -5.87
CA GLY A 78 -15.90 3.53 -5.46
C GLY A 78 -15.60 4.44 -6.65
N ASP A 79 -14.86 5.52 -6.38
CA ASP A 79 -14.55 6.56 -7.36
C ASP A 79 -13.29 6.22 -8.18
N ALA A 80 -12.35 5.45 -7.60
CA ALA A 80 -11.14 4.99 -8.28
C ALA A 80 -10.58 3.69 -7.67
N PRO A 81 -9.64 2.98 -8.32
CA PRO A 81 -8.98 1.84 -7.68
C PRO A 81 -8.24 2.24 -6.40
N ASP A 82 -8.28 1.40 -5.38
CA ASP A 82 -7.43 1.60 -4.20
C ASP A 82 -5.95 1.37 -4.54
N LEU A 83 -5.07 2.11 -3.86
CA LEU A 83 -3.63 1.89 -3.93
C LEU A 83 -3.26 0.68 -3.06
N GLY A 84 -2.61 -0.31 -3.67
CA GLY A 84 -2.13 -1.51 -2.97
C GLY A 84 -2.73 -2.80 -3.52
N ALA A 85 -2.49 -3.90 -2.82
CA ALA A 85 -2.87 -5.23 -3.28
C ALA A 85 -4.28 -5.68 -2.85
N LEU A 86 -4.81 -5.10 -1.77
CA LEU A 86 -6.11 -5.45 -1.20
C LEU A 86 -7.04 -4.24 -1.27
N LYS A 87 -8.16 -4.39 -1.97
CA LYS A 87 -9.17 -3.34 -2.08
C LYS A 87 -9.98 -3.27 -0.79
N HIS A 88 -10.32 -2.06 -0.37
CA HIS A 88 -11.14 -1.80 0.79
C HIS A 88 -12.54 -2.41 0.60
N GLY A 89 -13.00 -3.17 1.59
CA GLY A 89 -14.31 -3.82 1.56
C GLY A 89 -14.45 -5.05 0.65
N ALA A 90 -13.46 -5.35 -0.19
CA ALA A 90 -13.48 -6.52 -1.04
C ALA A 90 -13.18 -7.82 -0.24
N GLU A 91 -13.64 -8.95 -0.77
CA GLU A 91 -13.24 -10.25 -0.26
C GLU A 91 -11.73 -10.47 -0.47
N LEU A 92 -11.10 -11.17 0.48
CA LEU A 92 -9.68 -11.48 0.36
C LEU A 92 -9.45 -12.42 -0.83
N PRO A 93 -8.45 -12.14 -1.69
CA PRO A 93 -8.14 -13.03 -2.79
C PRO A 93 -7.66 -14.39 -2.27
N HIS A 94 -8.07 -15.45 -2.97
CA HIS A 94 -7.54 -16.78 -2.69
C HIS A 94 -6.09 -16.88 -3.17
N TYR A 95 -5.17 -17.07 -2.23
CA TYR A 95 -3.76 -17.28 -2.53
C TYR A 95 -3.45 -18.78 -2.68
N GLY A 96 -2.61 -19.12 -3.66
CA GLY A 96 -2.15 -20.49 -3.87
C GLY A 96 -3.02 -21.30 -4.86
N PRO A 97 -2.91 -22.64 -4.84
CA PRO A 97 -3.61 -23.51 -5.79
C PRO A 97 -5.12 -23.27 -5.75
N ARG A 98 -5.73 -23.10 -6.93
CA ARG A 98 -7.19 -23.02 -7.03
C ARG A 98 -7.76 -24.44 -6.95
N PRO A 99 -8.78 -24.70 -6.12
CA PRO A 99 -9.45 -25.99 -6.15
C PRO A 99 -10.06 -26.22 -7.54
N LEU A 100 -10.01 -27.49 -7.98
CA LEU A 100 -10.62 -27.96 -9.22
C LEU A 100 -12.15 -28.04 -9.09
#